data_AF-A0A6I1FK71-F1
#
_entry.id   AF-A0A6I1FK71-F1
#
_cell.length_a   1.000
_cell.length_b   1.000
_cell.length_c   1.000
_cell.angle_alpha   90.00
_cell.angle_beta   90.00
_cell.angle_gamma   90.00
#
_symmetry.space_group_name_H-M   'P 1'
#
loop_
_entity.id
_entity.type
_entity.pdbx_description
1 polymer ?
#
loop_
_entity_poly.entity_id
_entity_poly.type
_entity_poly.pdbx_seq_one_letter_code
_entity_poly.pdbx_strand_id
1 'polypeptide(L)'
;MSNRKMNLSKDGKDILDLAEAELELERPLVIKVALAKGLSSEEQTIVDASSTPKWTIPDNIIKNEEFLMFKHLIIHKANKPLNEEDVHKQMIFYIEKGLRLLKQSFQQKGSISDSRLAILN
;
A
#
# COMPACT_ATOMS: atom_id res chain seq x y z
N MET A 1 11.56 18.96 -4.52
CA MET A 1 11.07 17.91 -3.60
C MET A 1 9.91 18.47 -2.80
N SER A 2 8.69 18.25 -3.25
CA SER A 2 7.48 18.67 -2.54
C SER A 2 6.90 17.41 -1.90
N ASN A 3 6.87 17.35 -0.56
CA ASN A 3 6.15 16.31 0.18
C ASN A 3 4.67 16.46 -0.13
N ARG A 4 4.22 15.82 -1.22
CA ARG A 4 2.81 15.81 -1.61
C ARG A 4 2.07 14.86 -0.68
N LYS A 5 1.05 15.40 -0.01
CA LYS A 5 0.19 14.65 0.92
C LYS A 5 -0.45 13.48 0.19
N MET A 6 -0.12 12.26 0.62
CA MET A 6 -0.78 11.06 0.18
C MET A 6 -2.04 10.84 1.01
N ASN A 7 -3.16 10.54 0.37
CA ASN A 7 -4.44 10.37 1.03
C ASN A 7 -5.01 8.99 0.74
N LEU A 8 -5.26 8.22 1.79
CA LEU A 8 -6.02 6.98 1.72
C LEU A 8 -7.52 7.27 1.77
N SER A 9 -8.27 6.40 1.13
CA SER A 9 -9.71 6.25 1.26
C SER A 9 -10.08 5.89 2.71
N LYS A 10 -11.34 6.13 3.10
CA LYS A 10 -11.81 5.77 4.45
C LYS A 10 -11.62 4.27 4.69
N ASP A 11 -12.07 3.48 3.73
CA ASP A 11 -11.94 2.02 3.77
C ASP A 11 -10.48 1.59 3.81
N GLY A 12 -9.61 2.26 3.06
CA GLY A 12 -8.17 2.01 3.10
C GLY A 12 -7.59 2.25 4.50
N LYS A 13 -8.02 3.29 5.21
CA LYS A 13 -7.62 3.53 6.60
C LYS A 13 -8.13 2.44 7.54
N ASP A 14 -9.40 2.04 7.43
CA ASP A 14 -9.97 1.01 8.30
C ASP A 14 -9.25 -0.34 8.09
N ILE A 15 -8.84 -0.64 6.86
CA ILE A 15 -8.02 -1.82 6.54
C ILE A 15 -6.59 -1.69 7.07
N LEU A 16 -6.01 -0.49 7.03
CA LEU A 16 -4.70 -0.23 7.62
C LEU A 16 -4.70 -0.48 9.13
N ASP A 17 -5.73 0.01 9.83
CA ASP A 17 -5.90 -0.18 11.27
C ASP A 17 -6.06 -1.69 11.60
N LEU A 18 -6.81 -2.43 10.77
CA LEU A 18 -6.91 -3.89 10.88
C LEU A 18 -5.55 -4.57 10.64
N ALA A 19 -4.83 -4.20 9.58
CA ALA A 19 -3.54 -4.80 9.24
C ALA A 19 -2.47 -4.52 10.31
N GLU A 20 -2.52 -3.36 10.95
CA GLU A 20 -1.67 -3.03 12.10
C GLU A 20 -1.91 -3.99 13.28
N ALA A 21 -3.18 -4.28 13.58
CA ALA A 21 -3.55 -5.23 14.62
C ALA A 21 -3.19 -6.69 14.27
N GLU A 22 -3.50 -7.14 13.05
CA GLU A 22 -3.27 -8.52 12.61
C GLU A 22 -1.78 -8.86 12.43
N LEU A 23 -0.97 -7.90 11.98
CA LEU A 23 0.46 -8.12 11.75
C LEU A 23 1.31 -7.84 12.99
N GLU A 24 0.78 -7.08 13.96
CA GLU A 24 1.52 -6.55 15.12
C GLU A 24 2.75 -5.72 14.69
N LEU A 25 2.60 -4.91 13.64
CA LEU A 25 3.67 -4.07 13.08
C LEU A 25 3.31 -2.60 13.16
N GLU A 26 4.32 -1.74 13.29
CA GLU A 26 4.09 -0.30 13.27
C GLU A 26 3.52 0.17 11.93
N ARG A 27 2.59 1.14 11.99
CA ARG A 27 1.92 1.72 10.83
C ARG A 27 2.83 2.09 9.65
N PRO A 28 4.00 2.75 9.83
CA PRO A 28 4.90 3.06 8.72
C PRO A 28 5.37 1.80 7.97
N LEU A 29 5.63 0.72 8.71
CA LEU A 29 6.03 -0.55 8.13
C LEU A 29 4.86 -1.24 7.42
N VAL A 30 3.66 -1.21 8.01
CA VAL A 30 2.45 -1.77 7.36
C VAL A 30 2.17 -1.08 6.03
N ILE A 31 2.35 0.23 5.94
CA ILE A 31 2.19 0.98 4.68
C ILE A 31 3.22 0.54 3.63
N LYS A 32 4.47 0.30 4.02
CA LYS A 32 5.52 -0.21 3.13
C LYS A 32 5.20 -1.64 2.66
N VAL A 33 4.73 -2.50 3.56
CA VAL A 33 4.30 -3.87 3.25
C VAL A 33 3.13 -3.85 2.27
N ALA A 34 2.14 -2.98 2.50
CA ALA A 34 1.02 -2.81 1.58
C ALA A 34 1.50 -2.35 0.20
N LEU A 35 2.37 -1.34 0.12
CA LEU A 35 2.94 -0.90 -1.16
C LEU A 35 3.66 -2.04 -1.89
N ALA A 36 4.50 -2.80 -1.17
CA ALA A 36 5.24 -3.93 -1.72
C ALA A 36 4.29 -5.04 -2.21
N LYS A 37 3.28 -5.42 -1.42
CA LYS A 37 2.28 -6.45 -1.80
C LYS A 37 1.44 -6.01 -2.99
N GLY A 38 1.04 -4.74 -3.04
CA GLY A 38 0.32 -4.17 -4.18
C GLY A 38 1.14 -4.18 -5.46
N LEU A 39 2.45 -3.89 -5.35
CA LEU A 39 3.40 -3.94 -6.44
C LEU A 39 3.75 -5.36 -6.89
N SER A 40 3.85 -6.34 -6.00
CA SER A 40 4.17 -7.71 -6.37
C SER A 40 2.99 -8.44 -7.00
N SER A 41 1.76 -8.11 -6.60
CA SER A 41 0.57 -8.78 -7.11
C SER A 41 0.27 -8.44 -8.58
N GLU A 42 -0.01 -9.47 -9.37
CA GLU A 42 -0.53 -9.38 -10.74
C GLU A 42 -2.06 -9.25 -10.79
N GLU A 43 -2.74 -9.47 -9.66
CA GLU A 43 -4.20 -9.43 -9.62
C GLU A 43 -4.74 -8.03 -9.95
N GLN A 44 -5.76 -7.99 -10.80
CA GLN A 44 -6.48 -6.76 -11.07
C GLN A 44 -7.47 -6.49 -9.94
N THR A 45 -6.99 -5.82 -8.89
CA THR A 45 -7.86 -5.35 -7.81
C THR A 45 -8.46 -4.01 -8.20
N ILE A 46 -9.79 -3.95 -8.22
CA ILE A 46 -10.51 -2.68 -8.38
C ILE A 46 -10.37 -1.90 -7.07
N VAL A 47 -9.59 -0.81 -7.12
CA VAL A 47 -9.43 0.11 -6.01
C VAL A 47 -10.43 1.25 -6.18
N ASP A 48 -11.50 1.23 -5.39
CA ASP A 48 -12.37 2.40 -5.27
C ASP A 48 -11.77 3.37 -4.24
N ALA A 49 -11.23 4.49 -4.74
CA ALA A 49 -10.64 5.56 -3.93
C ALA A 49 -11.60 6.75 -3.74
N SER A 50 -12.89 6.58 -4.06
CA SER A 50 -13.90 7.65 -3.95
C SER A 50 -14.37 7.91 -2.52
N SER A 51 -14.10 6.99 -1.57
CA SER A 51 -14.67 7.11 -0.23
C SER A 51 -14.10 8.29 0.57
N THR A 52 -15.02 8.97 1.26
CA THR A 52 -14.76 10.13 2.14
C THR A 52 -15.20 9.82 3.57
N PRO A 53 -14.51 10.34 4.60
CA PRO A 53 -13.35 11.24 4.55
C PRO A 53 -12.07 10.50 4.16
N LYS A 54 -11.18 11.19 3.46
CA LYS A 54 -9.85 10.67 3.14
C LYS A 54 -8.92 10.88 4.33
N TRP A 55 -8.09 9.89 4.63
CA TRP A 55 -7.08 9.96 5.68
C TRP A 55 -5.71 10.27 5.10
N THR A 56 -5.04 11.30 5.61
CA THR A 56 -3.71 11.69 5.13
C THR A 56 -2.64 10.79 5.76
N ILE A 57 -1.86 10.12 4.92
CA ILE A 57 -0.66 9.39 5.32
C ILE A 57 0.35 10.41 5.86
N PRO A 58 0.89 10.21 7.08
CA PRO A 58 1.95 11.05 7.62
C PRO A 58 3.07 11.21 6.60
N ASP A 59 3.59 12.43 6.50
CA ASP A 59 4.78 12.67 5.68
C ASP A 59 5.91 11.76 6.17
N ASN A 60 6.94 11.60 5.35
CA ASN A 60 8.19 11.01 5.78
C ASN A 60 8.17 9.48 6.06
N ILE A 61 7.12 8.74 5.66
CA ILE A 61 7.07 7.27 5.80
C ILE A 61 7.98 6.56 4.79
N ILE A 62 8.01 7.03 3.53
CA ILE A 62 8.85 6.49 2.45
C ILE A 62 9.80 7.60 2.00
N LYS A 63 11.11 7.43 2.24
CA LYS A 63 12.11 8.48 1.99
C LYS A 63 13.28 8.00 1.15
N ASN A 64 13.99 8.97 0.57
CA ASN A 64 15.34 8.81 0.01
C ASN A 64 15.46 7.57 -0.89
N GLU A 65 16.27 6.60 -0.47
CA GLU A 65 16.55 5.36 -1.18
C GLU A 65 15.31 4.47 -1.33
N GLU A 66 14.43 4.40 -0.33
CA GLU A 66 13.18 3.64 -0.42
C GLU A 66 12.25 4.25 -1.46
N PHE A 67 12.14 5.58 -1.49
CA PHE A 67 11.34 6.27 -2.50
C PHE A 67 11.90 6.04 -3.90
N LEU A 68 13.23 6.13 -4.06
CA LEU A 68 13.89 5.87 -5.33
C LEU A 68 13.65 4.43 -5.80
N MET A 69 13.79 3.45 -4.91
CA MET A 69 13.51 2.05 -5.17
C MET A 69 12.06 1.85 -5.65
N PHE A 70 11.08 2.31 -4.87
CA PHE A 70 9.67 2.18 -5.25
C PHE A 70 9.34 2.90 -6.55
N LYS A 71 9.93 4.08 -6.79
CA LYS A 71 9.79 4.81 -8.05
C LYS A 71 10.27 3.97 -9.23
N HIS A 72 11.45 3.35 -9.14
CA HIS A 72 11.95 2.50 -10.22
C HIS A 72 11.06 1.28 -10.46
N LEU A 73 10.59 0.63 -9.40
CA LEU A 73 9.67 -0.51 -9.51
C LEU A 73 8.34 -0.13 -10.17
N ILE A 74 7.77 1.02 -9.79
CA ILE A 74 6.54 1.54 -10.38
C ILE A 74 6.72 1.86 -11.86
N ILE A 75 7.81 2.55 -12.24
CA ILE A 75 8.10 2.90 -13.64
C ILE A 75 8.28 1.63 -14.47
N HIS A 76 9.03 0.66 -13.95
CA HIS A 76 9.22 -0.63 -14.60
C HIS A 76 7.89 -1.36 -14.82
N LYS A 77 7.04 -1.44 -13.78
CA LYS A 77 5.73 -2.11 -13.86
C LYS A 77 4.74 -1.37 -14.77
N ALA A 78 4.81 -0.05 -14.85
CA ALA A 78 3.98 0.75 -15.74
C ALA A 78 4.43 0.68 -17.21
N ASN A 79 5.64 0.17 -17.48
CA ASN A 79 6.27 0.08 -18.79
C ASN A 79 6.20 1.40 -19.61
N LYS A 80 6.26 2.54 -18.91
CA LYS A 80 6.23 3.88 -19.50
C LYS A 80 6.92 4.88 -18.58
N PRO A 81 7.51 5.96 -19.13
CA PRO A 81 8.01 7.04 -18.31
C PRO A 81 6.87 7.68 -17.51
N LEU A 82 7.11 7.91 -16.23
CA LEU A 82 6.19 8.61 -15.33
C LEU A 82 6.90 9.83 -14.75
N ASN A 83 6.19 10.96 -14.71
CA ASN A 83 6.64 12.10 -13.93
C ASN A 83 6.45 11.82 -12.42
N GLU A 84 6.98 12.68 -11.55
CA GLU A 84 6.85 12.47 -10.11
C GLU A 84 5.39 12.45 -9.63
N GLU A 85 4.51 13.24 -10.24
CA GLU A 85 3.09 13.27 -9.89
C GLU A 85 2.41 11.92 -10.13
N ASP A 86 2.66 11.33 -11.28
CA ASP A 86 2.10 10.05 -11.66
C ASP A 86 2.69 8.92 -10.82
N VAL A 87 3.99 8.99 -10.48
CA VAL A 87 4.60 8.06 -9.51
C VAL A 87 3.87 8.15 -8.16
N HIS A 88 3.64 9.35 -7.63
CA HIS A 88 2.91 9.52 -6.36
C HIS A 88 1.47 8.97 -6.42
N LYS A 89 0.75 9.20 -7.53
CA LYS A 89 -0.60 8.62 -7.73
C LYS A 89 -0.54 7.09 -7.75
N GLN A 90 0.45 6.52 -8.44
CA GLN A 90 0.65 5.08 -8.48
C GLN A 90 1.04 4.50 -7.11
N MET A 91 1.86 5.19 -6.32
CA MET A 91 2.18 4.76 -4.95
C MET A 91 0.92 4.62 -4.10
N ILE A 92 0.04 5.62 -4.12
CA ILE A 92 -1.23 5.57 -3.37
C ILE A 92 -2.10 4.41 -3.87
N PHE A 93 -2.21 4.25 -5.19
CA PHE A 93 -2.96 3.15 -5.79
C PHE A 93 -2.43 1.78 -5.33
N TYR A 94 -1.11 1.57 -5.33
CA TYR A 94 -0.52 0.31 -4.92
C TYR A 94 -0.62 0.06 -3.40
N ILE A 95 -0.55 1.10 -2.56
CA ILE A 95 -0.83 0.97 -1.12
C ILE A 95 -2.27 0.51 -0.92
N GLU A 96 -3.23 1.17 -1.56
CA GLU A 96 -4.65 0.83 -1.50
C GLU A 96 -4.96 -0.59 -2.02
N LYS A 97 -4.34 -0.97 -3.13
CA LYS A 97 -4.41 -2.34 -3.66
C LYS A 97 -3.84 -3.34 -2.65
N GLY A 98 -2.65 -3.08 -2.13
CA GLY A 98 -1.98 -3.95 -1.17
C GLY A 98 -2.77 -4.15 0.11
N LEU A 99 -3.37 -3.09 0.66
CA LEU A 99 -4.24 -3.18 1.83
C LEU A 99 -5.44 -4.10 1.57
N ARG A 100 -6.10 -3.99 0.41
CA ARG A 100 -7.22 -4.88 0.05
C ARG A 100 -6.78 -6.34 -0.07
N LEU A 101 -5.62 -6.60 -0.67
CA LEU A 101 -5.05 -7.94 -0.76
C LEU A 101 -4.69 -8.51 0.62
N LEU A 102 -4.14 -7.69 1.52
CA LEU A 102 -3.89 -8.08 2.91
C LEU A 102 -5.19 -8.44 3.63
N LYS A 103 -6.22 -7.59 3.52
CA LYS A 103 -7.55 -7.89 4.09
C LYS A 103 -8.09 -9.22 3.59
N GLN A 104 -8.03 -9.46 2.28
CA GLN A 104 -8.46 -10.72 1.70
C GLN A 104 -7.66 -11.91 2.25
N SER A 105 -6.34 -11.74 2.41
CA SER A 105 -5.47 -12.76 2.99
C SER A 105 -5.88 -13.11 4.43
N PHE A 106 -6.21 -12.11 5.26
CA PHE A 106 -6.69 -12.30 6.63
C PHE A 106 -8.08 -12.99 6.66
N GLN A 107 -8.98 -12.61 5.75
CA GLN A 107 -10.33 -13.18 5.69
C GLN A 107 -10.36 -14.62 5.20
N GLN A 108 -9.43 -15.01 4.30
CA GLN A 108 -9.35 -16.38 3.80
C GLN A 108 -8.72 -17.36 4.81
N LYS A 109 -7.95 -16.88 5.78
CA LYS A 109 -7.20 -17.72 6.72
C LYS A 109 -7.47 -17.28 8.16
N GLY A 110 -8.54 -17.79 8.75
CA GLY A 110 -8.97 -17.50 10.12
C GLY A 110 -8.06 -18.05 11.25
N SER A 111 -6.75 -18.17 11.03
CA SER A 111 -5.77 -18.59 12.04
C SER A 111 -4.57 -17.65 12.01
N ILE A 112 -4.39 -16.89 13.11
CA ILE A 112 -3.36 -15.86 13.37
C ILE A 112 -1.94 -16.33 13.00
N SER A 113 -1.66 -17.62 13.11
CA SER A 113 -0.36 -18.23 12.82
C SER A 113 0.01 -18.21 11.32
N ASP A 114 -0.98 -18.20 10.42
CA ASP A 114 -0.77 -18.31 8.96
C ASP A 114 -0.68 -16.95 8.25
N SER A 115 -1.11 -15.86 8.88
CA SER A 115 -1.15 -14.53 8.27
C SER A 115 0.23 -13.98 7.95
N ARG A 116 1.24 -14.24 8.79
CA ARG A 116 2.64 -13.83 8.56
C ARG A 116 3.29 -14.58 7.40
N LEU A 117 2.96 -15.88 7.24
CA LEU A 117 3.46 -16.72 6.15
C LEU A 117 2.83 -16.34 4.80
N ALA A 118 1.59 -15.81 4.79
CA ALA A 118 0.89 -15.42 3.57
C ALA A 118 1.45 -14.17 2.88
N ILE A 119 2.27 -13.36 3.56
CA ILE A 119 2.95 -12.22 2.93
C ILE A 119 4.02 -12.70 1.94
N LEU A 120 4.64 -13.85 2.21
CA LEU A 120 5.76 -14.41 1.44
C LEU A 120 5.34 -15.23 0.22
N ASN A 121 4.08 -15.66 0.14
CA ASN A 121 3.51 -16.44 -0.97
C ASN A 121 2.57 -15.61 -1.86
#